data_AF-A0A972UNY9-F1
#
_entry.id   AF-A0A972UNY9-F1
#
_cell.length_a   1.000
_cell.length_b   1.000
_cell.length_c   1.000
_cell.angle_alpha   90.00
_cell.angle_beta   90.00
_cell.angle_gamma   90.00
#
_symmetry.space_group_name_H-M   'P 1'
#
loop_
_entity.id
_entity.type
_entity.pdbx_description
1 polymer ?
#
loop_
_entity_poly.entity_id
_entity_poly.type
_entity_poly.pdbx_seq_one_letter_code
_entity_poly.pdbx_strand_id
1 'polypeptide(L)'
;MTNRNPHPEQLELSDYVDRSRRMHRNDLENIPAFLVCGLLFVVAGPSYLLASILMYGFVGARLIHALVYASKQSHEIRATFYTIGSVVVIIMAVYVLAVAIL
;
A
#
# COMPACT_ATOMS: atom_id res chain seq x y z
N MET A 1 -4.95 -30.13 6.79
CA MET A 1 -5.15 -29.65 8.18
C MET A 1 -4.28 -30.51 9.08
N THR A 2 -3.03 -30.11 9.37
CA THR A 2 -2.11 -31.02 10.08
C THR A 2 -1.33 -30.30 11.16
N ASN A 3 -2.03 -29.82 12.17
CA ASN A 3 -1.42 -29.47 13.44
C ASN A 3 -1.37 -30.74 14.30
N ARG A 4 -0.21 -31.42 14.32
CA ARG A 4 -0.04 -32.73 14.97
C ARG A 4 -0.20 -32.65 16.50
N ASN A 5 0.05 -31.48 17.10
CA ASN A 5 -0.05 -31.24 18.53
C ASN A 5 -0.66 -29.86 18.79
N PRO A 6 -2.01 -29.73 18.73
CA PRO A 6 -2.66 -28.45 18.96
C PRO A 6 -2.50 -28.01 20.42
N HIS A 7 -2.05 -26.78 20.60
CA HIS A 7 -1.97 -26.11 21.89
C HIS A 7 -3.15 -25.14 22.04
N PRO A 8 -3.82 -25.08 23.19
CA PRO A 8 -4.98 -24.19 23.39
C PRO A 8 -4.65 -22.71 23.16
N GLU A 9 -3.40 -22.30 23.42
CA GLU A 9 -2.87 -20.95 23.17
C GLU A 9 -2.95 -20.52 21.69
N GLN A 10 -3.03 -21.45 20.73
CA GLN A 10 -3.14 -21.11 19.30
C GLN A 10 -4.49 -20.50 18.93
N LEU A 11 -5.50 -20.70 19.77
CA LEU A 11 -6.82 -20.08 19.62
C LEU A 11 -6.87 -18.68 20.24
N GLU A 12 -5.85 -18.29 21.01
CA GLU A 12 -5.79 -16.98 21.64
C GLU A 12 -5.45 -15.88 20.63
N LEU A 13 -5.87 -14.66 20.95
CA LEU A 13 -5.56 -13.48 20.15
C LEU A 13 -4.07 -13.17 20.24
N SER A 14 -3.37 -13.31 19.12
CA SER A 14 -1.99 -12.88 19.00
C SER A 14 -1.93 -11.47 18.42
N ASP A 15 -1.48 -10.51 19.23
CA ASP A 15 -1.25 -9.12 18.82
C ASP A 15 -0.37 -9.02 17.56
N TYR A 16 0.60 -9.94 17.42
CA TYR A 16 1.46 -10.01 16.25
C TYR A 16 0.67 -10.40 14.99
N VAL A 17 -0.16 -11.44 15.08
CA VAL A 17 -0.97 -11.93 13.97
C VAL A 17 -2.00 -10.88 13.56
N ASP A 18 -2.71 -10.29 14.51
CA ASP A 18 -3.71 -9.26 14.21
C ASP A 18 -3.08 -7.98 13.65
N ARG A 19 -1.85 -7.65 14.06
CA ARG A 19 -1.07 -6.60 13.42
C ARG A 19 -0.77 -6.94 11.97
N SER A 20 -0.23 -8.13 11.69
CA SER A 20 0.05 -8.56 10.32
C SER A 20 -1.20 -8.55 9.44
N ARG A 21 -2.35 -8.98 9.98
CA ARG A 21 -3.65 -8.96 9.29
C ARG A 21 -4.10 -7.54 8.93
N ARG A 22 -3.97 -6.58 9.85
CA ARG A 22 -4.31 -5.17 9.58
C ARG A 22 -3.39 -4.54 8.53
N MET A 23 -2.09 -4.86 8.58
CA MET A 23 -1.13 -4.42 7.57
C MET A 23 -1.49 -4.96 6.19
N HIS A 24 -1.72 -6.27 6.07
CA HIS A 24 -2.14 -6.90 4.80
C HIS A 24 -3.46 -6.33 4.29
N ARG A 25 -4.45 -6.11 5.16
CA ARG A 25 -5.73 -5.49 4.75
C ARG A 25 -5.53 -4.10 4.17
N ASN A 26 -4.69 -3.27 4.80
CA ASN A 26 -4.36 -1.94 4.32
C ASN A 26 -3.68 -2.00 2.93
N ASP A 27 -2.74 -2.93 2.75
CA ASP A 27 -2.09 -3.14 1.46
C ASP A 27 -3.08 -3.65 0.39
N LEU A 28 -4.02 -4.53 0.75
CA LEU A 28 -5.07 -5.02 -0.14
C LEU A 28 -6.06 -3.93 -0.58
N GLU A 29 -6.22 -2.85 0.19
CA GLU A 29 -7.05 -1.71 -0.20
C GLU A 29 -6.30 -0.76 -1.16
N ASN A 30 -4.97 -0.65 -1.03
CA ASN A 30 -4.19 0.38 -1.73
C ASN A 30 -3.46 -0.14 -2.98
N ILE A 31 -2.89 -1.34 -2.92
CA ILE A 31 -2.12 -1.91 -4.03
C ILE A 31 -3.02 -2.12 -5.26
N PRO A 32 -4.25 -2.67 -5.17
CA PRO A 32 -5.10 -2.80 -6.35
C PRO A 32 -5.44 -1.45 -7.00
N ALA A 33 -5.73 -0.43 -6.20
CA ALA A 33 -5.98 0.93 -6.71
C ALA A 33 -4.75 1.48 -7.45
N PHE A 34 -3.56 1.30 -6.89
CA PHE A 34 -2.31 1.66 -7.54
C PHE A 34 -2.04 0.84 -8.81
N LEU A 35 -2.31 -0.46 -8.83
CA LEU A 35 -2.09 -1.29 -10.01
C LEU A 35 -2.99 -0.84 -11.17
N VAL A 36 -4.27 -0.56 -10.90
CA VAL A 36 -5.19 -0.06 -11.92
C VAL A 36 -4.78 1.34 -12.39
N CYS A 37 -4.61 2.29 -11.45
CA CYS A 37 -4.27 3.66 -11.80
C CYS A 37 -2.89 3.75 -12.46
N GLY A 38 -1.92 2.99 -11.96
CA GLY A 38 -0.55 2.95 -12.47
C GLY A 38 -0.47 2.34 -13.87
N LEU A 39 -1.22 1.27 -14.15
CA LEU A 39 -1.30 0.71 -15.49
C LEU A 39 -1.90 1.73 -16.48
N LEU A 40 -3.06 2.31 -16.12
CA LEU A 40 -3.71 3.33 -16.95
C LEU A 40 -2.81 4.56 -17.13
N PHE A 41 -2.10 4.96 -16.08
CA PHE A 41 -1.17 6.08 -16.11
C PHE A 41 -0.02 5.81 -17.07
N VAL A 42 0.58 4.62 -17.10
CA VAL A 42 1.62 4.28 -18.09
C VAL A 42 1.06 4.30 -19.52
N VAL A 43 -0.15 3.78 -19.72
CA VAL A 43 -0.83 3.80 -21.03
C VAL A 43 -1.10 5.23 -21.51
N ALA A 44 -1.40 6.17 -20.59
CA ALA A 44 -1.64 7.57 -20.89
C ALA A 44 -0.38 8.36 -21.34
N GLY A 45 0.80 7.72 -21.39
CA GLY A 45 2.02 8.30 -21.95
C GLY A 45 2.64 9.48 -21.17
N PRO A 46 2.83 9.39 -19.84
CA PRO A 46 3.44 10.43 -19.03
C PRO A 46 4.93 10.59 -19.37
N SER A 47 5.50 11.73 -18.97
CA SER A 47 6.95 11.90 -19.06
C SER A 47 7.68 10.88 -18.18
N TYR A 48 8.85 10.42 -18.64
CA TYR A 48 9.65 9.43 -17.93
C TYR A 48 9.96 9.84 -16.48
N LEU A 49 10.28 11.13 -16.27
CA LEU A 49 10.59 11.66 -14.94
C LEU A 49 9.37 11.55 -14.00
N LEU A 50 8.19 11.96 -14.47
CA LEU A 50 6.97 11.91 -13.67
C LEU A 50 6.60 10.47 -13.32
N ALA A 51 6.67 9.56 -14.31
CA ALA A 51 6.44 8.14 -14.09
C ALA A 51 7.40 7.55 -13.07
N SER A 52 8.68 7.86 -13.17
CA SER A 52 9.70 7.37 -12.23
C SER A 52 9.43 7.85 -10.80
N ILE A 53 9.14 9.15 -10.63
CA ILE A 53 8.87 9.73 -9.30
C ILE A 53 7.65 9.08 -8.66
N LEU A 54 6.54 8.96 -9.39
CA LEU A 54 5.29 8.43 -8.84
C LEU A 54 5.38 6.92 -8.57
N MET A 55 5.95 6.15 -9.50
CA MET A 55 6.08 4.69 -9.33
C MET A 55 7.00 4.33 -8.17
N TYR A 56 8.22 4.89 -8.14
CA TYR A 56 9.17 4.62 -7.05
C TYR A 56 8.72 5.26 -5.73
N GLY A 57 8.09 6.43 -5.79
CA GLY A 57 7.54 7.11 -4.62
C GLY A 57 6.46 6.28 -3.92
N PHE A 58 5.53 5.69 -4.68
CA PHE A 58 4.50 4.81 -4.12
C PHE A 58 5.12 3.57 -3.45
N VAL A 59 6.00 2.85 -4.17
CA VAL A 59 6.64 1.64 -3.66
C VAL A 59 7.46 1.95 -2.41
N GLY A 60 8.26 3.02 -2.44
CA GLY A 60 9.03 3.47 -1.29
C GLY A 60 8.16 3.81 -0.08
N ALA A 61 7.06 4.55 -0.29
CA ALA A 61 6.12 4.88 0.78
C ALA A 61 5.49 3.61 1.39
N ARG A 62 5.15 2.61 0.59
CA ARG A 62 4.60 1.33 1.08
C ARG A 62 5.61 0.50 1.85
N LEU A 63 6.85 0.43 1.37
CA LEU A 63 7.93 -0.27 2.08
C LEU A 63 8.18 0.37 3.44
N ILE A 64 8.27 1.71 3.50
CA ILE A 64 8.47 2.42 4.76
C ILE A 64 7.25 2.23 5.68
N HIS A 65 6.03 2.32 5.15
CA HIS A 65 4.83 2.04 5.93
C HIS A 65 4.85 0.64 6.56
N ALA A 66 5.22 -0.39 5.80
CA ALA A 66 5.33 -1.77 6.31
C ALA A 66 6.40 -1.90 7.40
N LEU A 67 7.58 -1.27 7.21
CA LEU A 67 8.66 -1.26 8.20
C LEU A 67 8.24 -0.54 9.50
N VAL A 68 7.57 0.61 9.40
CA VAL A 68 7.03 1.37 10.54
C VAL A 68 5.96 0.56 11.28
N TYR A 69 5.10 -0.15 10.53
CA TYR A 69 4.07 -1.02 11.10
C TYR A 69 4.69 -2.20 11.87
N ALA A 70 5.74 -2.83 11.31
CA ALA A 70 6.45 -3.93 11.94
C ALA A 70 7.21 -3.51 13.22
N SER A 71 7.85 -2.35 13.19
CA SER A 71 8.68 -1.81 14.28
C SER A 71 7.90 -1.14 15.43
N LYS A 72 6.57 -1.33 15.51
CA LYS A 72 5.69 -0.79 16.57
C LYS A 72 5.74 0.74 16.73
N GLN A 73 6.04 1.47 15.66
CA GLN A 73 6.10 2.92 15.69
C GLN A 73 4.70 3.56 15.86
N SER A 74 4.69 4.86 16.18
CA SER A 74 3.46 5.60 16.49
C SER A 74 2.45 5.56 15.34
N HIS A 75 1.17 5.74 15.68
CA HIS A 75 0.10 5.77 14.70
C HIS A 75 0.28 6.87 13.65
N GLU A 76 0.81 8.02 14.07
CA GLU A 76 1.03 9.20 13.23
C GLU A 76 1.98 8.87 12.06
N ILE A 77 3.12 8.24 12.34
CA ILE A 77 4.12 7.90 11.30
C ILE A 77 3.50 6.94 10.27
N ARG A 78 2.69 5.98 10.72
CA ARG A 78 1.96 5.07 9.81
C ARG A 78 0.98 5.84 8.94
N ALA A 79 0.17 6.72 9.53
CA ALA A 79 -0.80 7.52 8.78
C ALA A 79 -0.14 8.42 7.72
N THR A 80 1.05 8.97 7.99
CA THR A 80 1.79 9.78 7.02
C THR A 80 2.14 8.99 5.77
N PHE A 81 2.78 7.82 5.90
CA PHE A 81 3.20 7.04 4.73
C PHE A 81 2.02 6.41 3.97
N TYR A 82 0.93 6.11 4.68
CA TYR A 82 -0.34 5.76 4.05
C TYR A 82 -0.84 6.90 3.15
N THR A 83 -0.89 8.12 3.70
CA THR A 83 -1.38 9.31 3.01
C THR A 83 -0.55 9.64 1.78
N ILE A 84 0.78 9.55 1.88
CA ILE A 84 1.69 9.75 0.74
C ILE A 84 1.35 8.76 -0.39
N GLY A 85 1.16 7.48 -0.07
CA GLY A 85 0.75 6.47 -1.06
C GLY A 85 -0.58 6.81 -1.73
N SER A 86 -1.59 7.24 -0.95
CA SER A 86 -2.89 7.64 -1.49
C SER A 86 -2.80 8.88 -2.40
N VAL A 87 -1.99 9.88 -2.03
CA VAL A 87 -1.76 11.08 -2.87
C VAL A 87 -1.16 10.70 -4.21
N VAL A 88 -0.21 9.77 -4.25
CA VAL A 88 0.38 9.30 -5.51
C VAL A 88 -0.69 8.67 -6.42
N VAL A 89 -1.55 7.80 -5.87
CA VAL A 89 -2.64 7.18 -6.64
C VAL A 89 -3.62 8.24 -7.17
N ILE A 90 -3.96 9.25 -6.36
CA ILE A 90 -4.82 10.36 -6.79
C ILE A 90 -4.20 11.14 -7.93
N ILE A 91 -2.91 11.47 -7.86
CA ILE A 91 -2.20 12.18 -8.94
C ILE A 91 -2.24 11.37 -10.24
N MET A 92 -1.97 10.06 -10.17
CA MET A 92 -2.07 9.17 -11.34
C MET A 92 -3.48 9.17 -11.93
N ALA A 93 -4.50 9.03 -11.10
CA ALA A 93 -5.89 9.01 -11.53
C ALA A 93 -6.32 10.32 -12.20
N VAL A 94 -5.95 11.47 -11.61
CA VAL A 94 -6.25 12.80 -12.19
C VAL A 94 -5.57 12.98 -13.54
N TYR A 95 -4.31 12.56 -13.68
CA TYR A 95 -3.60 12.61 -14.95
C TYR A 95 -4.30 11.76 -16.02
N VAL A 96 -4.66 10.53 -15.69
CA VAL A 96 -5.39 9.63 -16.60
C VAL A 96 -6.72 10.25 -17.02
N LEU A 97 -7.48 10.81 -16.09
CA LEU A 97 -8.76 11.48 -16.39
C LEU A 97 -8.56 12.69 -17.30
N ALA A 98 -7.54 13.50 -17.07
CA ALA A 98 -7.24 14.65 -17.92
C ALA A 98 -6.90 14.19 -19.36
N VAL A 99 -6.08 13.16 -19.52
CA VAL A 99 -5.74 12.61 -20.85
C VAL A 99 -6.93 11.95 -21.53
N ALA A 100 -7.87 11.36 -20.77
CA ALA A 100 -9.04 10.69 -21.34
C ALA A 100 -10.13 11.66 -21.83
N ILE A 101 -10.18 12.89 -21.28
CA ILE A 101 -11.23 13.88 -21.55
C ILE A 101 -10.78 14.95 -22.56
N LEU A 102 -9.46 15.17 -22.70
CA LEU A 102 -8.86 16.11 -23.64
C LEU A 102 -8.49 15.41 -24.96
#